data_AF-A0A7W9W7G7-F1
#
_entry.id   AF-A0A7W9W7G7-F1
#
_cell.length_a   1.000
_cell.length_b   1.000
_cell.length_c   1.000
_cell.angle_alpha   90.00
_cell.angle_beta   90.00
_cell.angle_gamma   90.00
#
_symmetry.space_group_name_H-M   'P 1'
#
loop_
_entity.id
_entity.type
_entity.pdbx_description
1 polymer ?
#
loop_
_entity_poly.entity_id
_entity_poly.type
_entity_poly.pdbx_seq_one_letter_code
_entity_poly.pdbx_strand_id
1 'polypeptide(L)'
;MLNCEVLVAFIEEKINAFAAAHPEETFCAFAIDGQLLCLNTEFFFEEKLHYYTETASDEFRPFYEADGFREQLWKNPGDWKYQGFAHLTEEAGLDKVAYYEYLDMSPEEQRASEYTFAMQQVLDELNQRGAFKNLNCAPSFTAFLVNRAENE
;
A
#
# COMPACT_ATOMS: atom_id res chain seq x y z
N MET A 1 -21.28 4.78 -7.10
CA MET A 1 -21.12 3.75 -6.05
C MET A 1 -19.93 2.90 -6.45
N LEU A 2 -18.98 2.71 -5.52
CA LEU A 2 -17.81 1.85 -5.71
C LEU A 2 -18.25 0.44 -6.10
N ASN A 3 -17.63 -0.12 -7.14
CA ASN A 3 -17.89 -1.48 -7.57
C ASN A 3 -16.75 -2.40 -7.12
N CYS A 4 -16.87 -2.94 -5.90
CA CYS A 4 -15.84 -3.76 -5.27
C CYS A 4 -15.46 -4.97 -6.14
N GLU A 5 -16.40 -5.64 -6.81
CA GLU A 5 -16.09 -6.80 -7.66
C GLU A 5 -15.22 -6.43 -8.86
N VAL A 6 -15.50 -5.29 -9.51
CA VAL A 6 -14.70 -4.79 -10.64
C VAL A 6 -13.31 -4.36 -10.17
N LEU A 7 -13.22 -3.70 -9.01
CA LEU A 7 -11.96 -3.30 -8.41
C LEU A 7 -11.08 -4.50 -8.05
N VAL A 8 -11.67 -5.53 -7.42
CA VAL A 8 -10.96 -6.77 -7.09
C VAL A 8 -10.41 -7.43 -8.37
N ALA A 9 -11.24 -7.60 -9.40
CA ALA A 9 -10.81 -8.20 -10.66
C ALA A 9 -9.68 -7.40 -11.33
N PHE A 10 -9.77 -6.07 -11.32
CA PHE A 10 -8.72 -5.20 -11.82
C PHE A 10 -7.42 -5.34 -11.04
N ILE A 11 -7.48 -5.32 -9.70
CA ILE A 11 -6.30 -5.44 -8.85
C ILE A 11 -5.64 -6.82 -9.05
N GLU A 12 -6.42 -7.90 -9.13
CA GLU A 12 -5.92 -9.24 -9.44
C GLU A 12 -5.20 -9.29 -10.80
N GLU A 13 -5.77 -8.68 -11.84
CA GLU A 13 -5.12 -8.56 -13.16
C GLU A 13 -3.76 -7.84 -13.03
N LYS A 14 -3.71 -6.70 -12.32
CA LYS A 14 -2.48 -5.93 -12.16
C LYS A 14 -1.44 -6.67 -11.33
N ILE A 15 -1.83 -7.33 -10.24
CA ILE A 15 -0.93 -8.17 -9.45
C ILE A 15 -0.34 -9.29 -10.31
N ASN A 16 -1.17 -9.99 -11.07
CA ASN A 16 -0.71 -11.10 -11.92
C ASN A 16 0.23 -10.65 -13.03
N ALA A 17 -0.11 -9.54 -13.71
CA ALA A 17 0.75 -8.96 -14.74
C ALA A 17 2.09 -8.50 -14.15
N PHE A 18 2.06 -7.88 -12.97
CA PHE A 18 3.25 -7.42 -12.27
C PHE A 18 4.13 -8.61 -11.84
N ALA A 19 3.53 -9.64 -11.24
CA ALA A 19 4.25 -10.86 -10.86
C ALA A 19 4.97 -11.51 -12.03
N ALA A 20 4.32 -11.59 -13.20
CA ALA A 20 4.92 -12.15 -14.40
C ALA A 20 6.09 -11.31 -14.96
N ALA A 21 6.06 -10.00 -14.78
CA ALA A 21 7.13 -9.09 -15.18
C ALA A 21 8.31 -9.08 -14.19
N HIS A 22 8.10 -9.49 -12.94
CA HIS A 22 9.09 -9.46 -11.85
C HIS A 22 9.27 -10.84 -11.16
N PRO A 23 9.59 -11.91 -11.90
CA PRO A 23 9.61 -13.27 -11.35
C PRO A 23 10.73 -13.51 -10.32
N GLU A 24 11.81 -12.73 -10.38
CA GLU A 24 12.99 -12.88 -9.52
C GLU A 24 12.90 -12.06 -8.22
N GLU A 25 11.90 -11.19 -8.08
CA GLU A 25 11.76 -10.34 -6.90
C GLU A 25 10.96 -11.04 -5.80
N THR A 26 11.34 -10.79 -4.55
CA THR A 26 10.60 -11.26 -3.38
C THR A 26 9.90 -10.09 -2.70
N PHE A 27 8.57 -10.13 -2.67
CA PHE A 27 7.73 -9.06 -2.16
C PHE A 27 7.39 -9.29 -0.69
N CYS A 28 7.40 -8.21 0.09
CA CYS A 28 7.19 -8.26 1.54
C CYS A 28 5.95 -7.50 2.00
N ALA A 29 5.42 -6.61 1.15
CA ALA A 29 4.20 -5.89 1.47
C ALA A 29 3.45 -5.46 0.22
N PHE A 30 2.13 -5.43 0.32
CA PHE A 30 1.19 -4.79 -0.60
C PHE A 30 0.36 -3.76 0.17
N ALA A 31 0.07 -2.62 -0.45
CA ALA A 31 -0.81 -1.62 0.14
C ALA A 31 -1.74 -0.98 -0.90
N ILE A 32 -2.96 -0.67 -0.46
CA ILE A 32 -3.84 0.28 -1.14
C ILE A 32 -3.64 1.62 -0.44
N ASP A 33 -3.12 2.63 -1.16
CA ASP A 33 -2.92 3.99 -0.65
C ASP A 33 -3.77 4.98 -1.45
N GLY A 34 -4.97 5.29 -0.93
CA GLY A 34 -5.97 6.02 -1.68
C GLY A 34 -6.35 5.25 -2.95
N GLN A 35 -5.99 5.79 -4.13
CA GLN A 35 -6.19 5.13 -5.43
C GLN A 35 -4.96 4.35 -5.93
N LEU A 36 -3.84 4.38 -5.20
CA LEU A 36 -2.58 3.75 -5.61
C LEU A 36 -2.51 2.31 -5.12
N LEU A 37 -1.99 1.44 -5.98
CA LEU A 37 -1.58 0.08 -5.62
C LEU A 37 -0.07 0.05 -5.47
N CYS A 38 0.40 -0.36 -4.30
CA CYS A 38 1.80 -0.28 -3.91
C CYS A 38 2.34 -1.66 -3.57
N LEU A 39 3.61 -1.91 -3.92
CA LEU A 39 4.36 -3.11 -3.54
C LEU A 39 5.74 -2.72 -3.02
N ASN A 40 6.27 -3.53 -2.12
CA ASN A 40 7.65 -3.40 -1.66
C ASN A 40 8.37 -4.73 -1.58
N THR A 41 9.69 -4.67 -1.59
CA THR A 41 10.57 -5.83 -1.40
C THR A 41 11.37 -5.68 -0.11
N GLU A 42 11.75 -6.81 0.52
CA GLU A 42 12.58 -6.77 1.73
C GLU A 42 13.91 -6.07 1.46
N PHE A 43 14.50 -6.34 0.29
CA PHE A 43 15.75 -5.72 -0.13
C PHE A 43 15.66 -4.18 -0.15
N PHE A 44 14.62 -3.64 -0.78
CA PHE A 44 14.50 -2.18 -0.89
C PHE A 44 14.12 -1.54 0.43
N PHE A 45 13.35 -2.23 1.27
CA PHE A 45 13.06 -1.76 2.62
C PHE A 45 14.33 -1.59 3.46
N GLU A 46 15.22 -2.59 3.47
CA GLU A 46 16.49 -2.49 4.18
C GLU A 46 17.42 -1.43 3.58
N GLU A 47 17.46 -1.29 2.25
CA GLU A 47 18.22 -0.21 1.58
C GLU A 47 17.74 1.17 2.03
N LYS A 48 16.42 1.38 2.09
CA LYS A 48 15.81 2.63 2.55
C LYS A 48 16.06 2.90 4.03
N LEU A 49 15.93 1.88 4.88
CA LEU A 49 16.22 2.01 6.30
C LEU A 49 17.68 2.43 6.50
N HIS A 50 18.61 1.75 5.83
CA HIS A 50 20.04 2.07 5.89
C HIS A 50 20.34 3.48 5.39
N TYR A 51 19.73 3.90 4.28
CA TYR A 51 19.86 5.26 3.76
C TYR A 51 19.49 6.29 4.82
N TYR A 52 18.33 6.16 5.46
CA TYR A 52 17.89 7.13 6.47
C TYR A 52 18.80 7.13 7.71
N THR A 53 19.24 5.97 8.20
CA THR A 53 20.08 5.91 9.40
C THR A 53 21.51 6.39 9.17
N GLU A 54 22.11 6.13 8.00
CA GLU A 54 23.50 6.52 7.72
C GLU A 54 23.64 7.96 7.21
N THR A 55 22.65 8.44 6.43
CA THR A 55 22.71 9.79 5.83
C THR A 55 22.06 10.86 6.70
N ALA A 56 21.50 10.48 7.84
CA ALA A 56 20.93 11.41 8.81
C ALA A 56 21.96 12.46 9.26
N SER A 57 21.58 13.73 9.14
CA SER A 57 22.27 14.79 9.87
C SER A 57 22.11 14.57 11.39
N ASP A 58 23.03 15.11 12.17
CA ASP A 58 22.97 15.00 13.64
C ASP A 58 21.65 15.53 14.23
N GLU A 59 20.99 16.47 13.54
CA GLU A 59 19.68 17.01 13.91
C GLU A 59 18.54 15.96 13.80
N PHE A 60 18.55 15.15 12.73
CA PHE A 60 17.49 14.15 12.48
C PHE A 60 17.84 12.74 12.94
N ARG A 61 19.10 12.48 13.28
CA ARG A 61 19.58 11.17 13.76
C ARG A 61 18.73 10.60 14.91
N PRO A 62 18.34 11.37 15.95
CA PRO A 62 17.49 10.83 17.01
C PRO A 62 16.13 10.34 16.54
N PHE A 63 15.58 10.90 15.45
CA PHE A 63 14.30 10.47 14.88
C PHE A 63 14.45 9.11 14.18
N TYR A 64 15.48 8.94 13.35
CA TYR A 64 15.71 7.69 12.61
C TYR A 64 16.21 6.53 13.48
N GLU A 65 16.85 6.84 14.61
CA GLU A 65 17.29 5.86 15.61
C GLU A 65 16.22 5.58 16.68
N ALA A 66 15.08 6.29 16.67
CA ALA A 66 14.02 6.10 17.64
C ALA A 66 13.33 4.73 17.51
N ASP A 67 12.93 4.18 18.65
CA ASP A 67 12.08 2.99 18.71
C ASP A 67 10.77 3.27 17.96
N GLY A 68 10.57 2.57 16.84
CA GLY A 68 9.36 2.69 16.00
C GLY A 68 9.60 3.27 14.61
N PHE A 69 10.74 3.91 14.31
CA PHE A 69 10.99 4.43 12.96
C PHE A 69 10.93 3.35 11.88
N ARG A 70 11.47 2.16 12.16
CA ARG A 70 11.39 1.01 11.26
C ARG A 70 9.94 0.62 10.94
N GLU A 71 9.04 0.65 11.93
CA GLU A 71 7.61 0.34 11.69
C GLU A 71 6.93 1.46 10.90
N GLN A 72 7.24 2.72 11.17
CA GLN A 72 6.74 3.86 10.39
C GLN A 72 7.17 3.76 8.92
N LEU A 73 8.45 3.48 8.68
CA LEU A 73 8.98 3.28 7.33
C LEU A 73 8.31 2.07 6.65
N TRP A 74 8.05 1.00 7.40
CA TRP A 74 7.38 -0.19 6.87
C TRP A 74 5.97 0.14 6.40
N LYS A 75 5.23 0.96 7.16
CA LYS A 75 3.85 1.38 6.84
C LYS A 75 3.76 2.60 5.92
N ASN A 76 4.87 3.06 5.34
CA ASN A 76 4.90 4.22 4.45
C ASN A 76 5.12 3.83 2.98
N PRO A 77 4.05 3.53 2.20
CA PRO A 77 4.16 3.33 0.76
C PRO A 77 4.82 4.46 -0.04
N GLY A 78 4.89 5.68 0.51
CA GLY A 78 5.64 6.79 -0.07
C GLY A 78 7.14 6.53 -0.24
N ASP A 79 7.70 5.63 0.56
CA ASP A 79 9.10 5.21 0.50
C ASP A 79 9.29 3.82 -0.11
N TRP A 80 8.25 3.21 -0.65
CA TRP A 80 8.34 1.85 -1.22
C TRP A 80 8.88 1.86 -2.65
N LYS A 81 9.50 0.74 -3.05
CA LYS A 81 10.11 0.58 -4.38
C LYS A 81 9.10 0.80 -5.51
N TYR A 82 7.91 0.27 -5.33
CA TYR A 82 6.84 0.27 -6.32
C TYR A 82 5.62 1.02 -5.79
N GLN A 83 5.83 2.27 -5.40
CA GLN A 83 4.74 3.20 -5.09
C GLN A 83 3.89 3.42 -6.35
N GLY A 84 2.63 2.99 -6.32
CA GLY A 84 1.72 3.19 -7.46
C GLY A 84 2.11 2.40 -8.70
N PHE A 85 2.53 1.12 -8.56
CA PHE A 85 2.77 0.25 -9.71
C PHE A 85 1.53 0.11 -10.62
N ALA A 86 0.35 0.35 -10.04
CA ALA A 86 -0.91 0.54 -10.73
C ALA A 86 -1.79 1.55 -9.98
N HIS A 87 -2.80 2.07 -10.69
CA HIS A 87 -3.74 3.07 -10.19
C HIS A 87 -5.16 2.58 -10.42
N LEU A 88 -6.02 2.75 -9.43
CA LEU A 88 -7.45 2.59 -9.57
C LEU A 88 -7.99 3.78 -10.38
N THR A 89 -8.83 3.50 -11.38
CA THR A 89 -9.46 4.52 -12.24
C THR A 89 -10.97 4.28 -12.33
N GLU A 90 -11.72 5.22 -12.91
CA GLU A 90 -13.17 5.03 -13.10
C GLU A 90 -13.48 3.83 -13.97
N GLU A 91 -12.65 3.57 -14.99
CA GLU A 91 -12.76 2.40 -15.85
C GLU A 91 -12.53 1.10 -15.08
N ALA A 92 -11.76 1.16 -13.99
CA ALA A 92 -11.53 0.05 -13.06
C ALA A 92 -12.58 -0.06 -11.95
N GLY A 93 -13.64 0.76 -11.98
CA GLY A 93 -14.72 0.73 -10.98
C GLY A 93 -14.51 1.66 -9.78
N LEU A 94 -13.50 2.54 -9.82
CA LEU A 94 -13.32 3.58 -8.81
C LEU A 94 -14.44 4.61 -8.92
N ASP A 95 -15.07 4.93 -7.80
CA ASP A 95 -15.94 6.09 -7.70
C ASP A 95 -15.09 7.33 -7.39
N LYS A 96 -14.78 8.13 -8.43
CA LYS A 96 -13.96 9.33 -8.25
C LYS A 96 -14.57 10.35 -7.31
N VAL A 97 -15.90 10.46 -7.26
CA VAL A 97 -16.56 11.41 -6.37
C VAL A 97 -16.32 10.99 -4.93
N ALA A 98 -16.58 9.72 -4.60
CA ALA A 98 -16.32 9.19 -3.26
C ALA A 98 -14.82 9.29 -2.89
N TYR A 99 -13.91 9.09 -3.85
CA TYR A 99 -12.47 9.25 -3.62
C TYR A 99 -12.09 10.71 -3.31
N TYR A 100 -12.60 11.69 -4.07
CA TYR A 100 -12.30 13.10 -3.81
C TYR A 100 -12.92 13.57 -2.49
N GLU A 101 -14.15 13.16 -2.18
CA GLU A 101 -14.76 13.43 -0.88
C GLU A 101 -13.92 12.85 0.26
N TYR A 102 -13.40 11.62 0.10
CA TYR A 102 -12.47 11.02 1.06
C TYR A 102 -11.18 11.85 1.23
N LEU A 103 -10.63 12.43 0.17
CA LEU A 103 -9.42 13.25 0.27
C LEU A 103 -9.64 14.57 1.01
N ASP A 104 -10.85 15.11 0.98
CA ASP A 104 -11.22 16.37 1.66
C ASP A 104 -11.59 16.17 3.14
N MET A 105 -11.70 14.92 3.61
CA MET A 105 -12.03 14.55 4.98
C MET A 105 -10.83 14.61 5.93
N SER A 106 -11.08 14.83 7.23
CA SER A 106 -10.06 14.67 8.28
C SER A 106 -9.62 13.20 8.40
N PRO A 107 -8.47 12.89 9.02
CA PRO A 107 -8.04 11.52 9.24
C PRO A 107 -9.05 10.66 10.05
N GLU A 108 -9.77 11.24 11.01
CA GLU A 108 -10.88 10.59 11.72
C GLU A 108 -12.04 10.26 10.78
N GLU A 109 -12.44 11.22 9.95
CA GLU A 109 -13.56 11.08 9.02
C GLU A 109 -13.24 10.06 7.91
N GLN A 110 -12.01 10.08 7.39
CA GLN A 110 -11.51 9.11 6.42
C GLN A 110 -11.68 7.67 6.92
N ARG A 111 -11.39 7.39 8.20
CA ARG A 111 -11.54 6.05 8.79
C ARG A 111 -12.97 5.52 8.79
N ALA A 112 -13.95 6.43 8.89
CA ALA A 112 -15.37 6.09 8.92
C ALA A 112 -16.06 6.33 7.56
N SER A 113 -15.31 6.64 6.52
CA SER A 113 -15.85 6.95 5.20
C SER A 113 -16.33 5.69 4.46
N GLU A 114 -17.31 5.86 3.58
CA GLU A 114 -17.76 4.80 2.67
C GLU A 114 -16.61 4.30 1.78
N TYR A 115 -15.70 5.19 1.39
CA TYR A 115 -14.51 4.84 0.61
C TYR A 115 -13.60 3.84 1.35
N THR A 116 -13.28 4.13 2.61
CA THR A 116 -12.45 3.23 3.44
C THR A 116 -13.12 1.89 3.64
N PHE A 117 -14.42 1.85 3.92
CA PHE A 117 -15.13 0.58 4.06
C PHE A 117 -15.12 -0.25 2.77
N ALA A 118 -15.31 0.38 1.62
CA ALA A 118 -15.25 -0.30 0.33
C ALA A 118 -13.83 -0.79 0.01
N MET A 119 -12.79 0.00 0.26
CA MET A 119 -11.40 -0.43 0.03
C MET A 119 -10.99 -1.56 0.98
N GLN A 120 -11.46 -1.54 2.23
CA GLN A 120 -11.25 -2.65 3.16
C GLN A 120 -11.94 -3.93 2.66
N GLN A 121 -13.17 -3.82 2.16
CA GLN A 121 -13.86 -4.96 1.54
C GLN A 121 -13.08 -5.52 0.35
N VAL A 122 -12.58 -4.65 -0.53
CA VAL A 122 -11.74 -5.05 -1.67
C VAL A 122 -10.50 -5.82 -1.20
N LEU A 123 -9.80 -5.31 -0.17
CA LEU A 123 -8.62 -5.98 0.39
C LEU A 123 -8.97 -7.35 1.00
N ASP A 124 -10.06 -7.44 1.74
CA ASP A 124 -10.52 -8.69 2.34
C ASP A 124 -10.85 -9.73 1.26
N GLU A 125 -11.52 -9.32 0.19
CA GLU A 125 -11.82 -10.19 -0.95
C GLU A 125 -10.56 -10.65 -1.69
N LEU A 126 -9.58 -9.78 -1.90
CA LEU A 126 -8.28 -10.14 -2.50
C LEU A 126 -7.57 -11.23 -1.69
N ASN A 127 -7.56 -11.08 -0.35
CA ASN A 127 -7.00 -12.06 0.56
C ASN A 127 -7.76 -13.40 0.47
N GLN A 128 -9.09 -13.37 0.49
CA GLN A 128 -9.93 -14.59 0.41
C GLN A 128 -9.75 -15.34 -0.92
N ARG A 129 -9.58 -14.62 -2.03
CA ARG A 129 -9.36 -15.22 -3.36
C ARG A 129 -7.93 -15.70 -3.60
N GLY A 130 -7.01 -15.38 -2.68
CA GLY A 130 -5.59 -15.68 -2.84
C GLY A 130 -4.96 -14.93 -4.01
N ALA A 131 -5.35 -13.65 -4.20
CA ALA A 131 -4.88 -12.79 -5.28
C ALA A 131 -3.35 -12.71 -5.38
N PHE A 132 -2.66 -12.82 -4.24
CA PHE A 132 -1.21 -12.72 -4.15
C PHE A 132 -0.46 -14.04 -4.43
N LYS A 133 -1.15 -15.15 -4.71
CA LYS A 133 -0.51 -16.49 -4.85
C LYS A 133 0.54 -16.58 -5.96
N ASN A 134 0.46 -15.70 -6.96
CA ASN A 134 1.37 -15.68 -8.10
C ASN A 134 2.56 -14.73 -7.87
N LEU A 135 2.50 -13.88 -6.83
CA LEU A 135 3.67 -13.13 -6.39
C LEU A 135 4.59 -14.08 -5.61
N ASN A 136 5.90 -13.91 -5.82
CA ASN A 136 6.88 -14.51 -4.95
C ASN A 136 6.92 -13.72 -3.62
N CYS A 137 6.09 -14.12 -2.66
CA CYS A 137 5.96 -13.45 -1.37
C CYS A 137 6.95 -13.98 -0.34
N ALA A 138 7.54 -13.08 0.44
CA ALA A 138 8.27 -13.42 1.66
C ALA A 138 7.34 -14.08 2.69
N PRO A 139 7.85 -14.90 3.63
CA PRO A 139 7.04 -15.43 4.72
C PRO A 139 6.39 -14.35 5.60
N SER A 140 7.01 -13.16 5.63
CA SER A 140 6.58 -11.96 6.35
C SER A 140 5.56 -11.11 5.57
N PHE A 141 5.10 -11.58 4.41
CA PHE A 141 4.26 -10.77 3.51
C PHE A 141 2.98 -10.28 4.19
N THR A 142 2.71 -8.98 4.05
CA THR A 142 1.49 -8.34 4.57
C THR A 142 0.77 -7.54 3.49
N ALA A 143 -0.56 -7.47 3.59
CA ALA A 143 -1.39 -6.67 2.72
C ALA A 143 -2.31 -5.81 3.58
N PHE A 144 -2.33 -4.49 3.37
CA PHE A 144 -3.10 -3.56 4.21
C PHE A 144 -3.63 -2.34 3.44
N LEU A 145 -4.62 -1.67 4.01
CA LEU A 145 -5.11 -0.37 3.56
C LEU A 145 -4.38 0.72 4.34
N VAL A 146 -3.84 1.73 3.65
CA VAL A 146 -3.20 2.87 4.33
C VAL A 146 -4.27 3.75 4.95
N ASN A 147 -4.17 3.93 6.28
CA ASN A 147 -4.95 4.91 7.02
C ASN A 147 -4.07 6.10 7.35
N ARG A 148 -4.38 7.28 6.81
CA ARG A 148 -3.57 8.50 7.02
C ARG A 148 -3.53 9.00 8.46
N ALA A 149 -4.45 8.53 9.32
CA ALA A 149 -4.52 8.87 10.73
C ALA A 149 -3.43 8.23 11.62
N GLU A 150 -2.70 7.22 11.14
CA GLU A 150 -1.64 6.57 11.94
C GLU A 150 -0.26 7.26 11.80
N ASN A 151 -0.15 8.25 10.91
CA ASN A 151 1.10 8.91 10.56
C ASN A 151 1.19 10.36 11.09
N GLU A 152 0.28 10.79 11.97
CA GLU A 152 0.29 12.08 12.67
C GLU A 152 0.55 11.95 14.17
#